data_AF-A0A1J3E414-F1
#
_entry.id   AF-A0A1J3E414-F1
#
_cell.length_a   1.000
_cell.length_b   1.000
_cell.length_c   1.000
_cell.angle_alpha   90.00
_cell.angle_beta   90.00
_cell.angle_gamma   90.00
#
_symmetry.space_group_name_H-M   'P 1'
#
loop_
_entity.id
_entity.type
_entity.pdbx_description
1 polymer ?
#
loop_
_entity_poly.entity_id
_entity_poly.type
_entity_poly.pdbx_seq_one_letter_code
_entity_poly.pdbx_strand_id
1 'polypeptide(L)'
;RNFVGMSVWRHGGLVVSGSENGEVFVYDKRWGEPVWVRGFSQSDRLGSDRRFVSSVCWRQVDEDWCTLVAGGSDGVLEIFS
;
A
#
# COMPACT_ATOMS: atom_id res chain seq x y z
N ARG A 1 -7.66 16.82 4.32
CA ARG A 1 -7.33 15.55 5.00
C ARG A 1 -7.33 14.50 3.91
N ASN A 2 -6.17 13.94 3.58
CA ASN A 2 -6.11 12.91 2.55
C ASN A 2 -6.55 11.60 3.20
N PHE A 3 -7.52 10.93 2.60
CA PHE A 3 -7.84 9.57 2.99
C PHE A 3 -6.82 8.66 2.33
N VAL A 4 -6.04 7.94 3.14
CA VAL A 4 -5.16 6.88 2.66
C VAL A 4 -5.92 5.58 2.72
N GLY A 5 -5.88 4.82 1.62
CA GLY A 5 -6.61 3.56 1.53
C GLY A 5 -6.13 2.53 2.56
N MET A 6 -7.02 1.62 2.95
CA MET A 6 -6.71 0.45 3.76
C MET A 6 -7.37 -0.80 3.18
N SER A 7 -6.69 -1.95 3.27
CA SER A 7 -7.23 -3.23 2.87
C SER A 7 -6.73 -4.36 3.79
N VAL A 8 -7.48 -5.47 3.86
CA VAL A 8 -7.15 -6.61 4.72
C VAL A 8 -7.14 -7.90 3.91
N TRP A 9 -6.04 -8.66 3.98
CA TRP A 9 -5.97 -10.04 3.51
C TRP A 9 -6.47 -10.97 4.62
N ARG A 10 -7.68 -11.51 4.43
CA ARG A 10 -8.41 -12.21 5.48
C ARG A 10 -7.76 -13.53 5.88
N HIS A 11 -7.28 -14.28 4.88
CA HIS A 11 -6.68 -15.60 5.11
C HIS A 11 -5.27 -15.48 5.70
N GLY A 12 -4.43 -14.56 5.20
CA GLY A 12 -3.06 -14.38 5.70
C GLY A 12 -2.91 -13.47 6.92
N GLY A 13 -3.99 -12.83 7.40
CA GLY A 13 -3.94 -11.98 8.59
C GLY A 13 -3.14 -10.68 8.42
N LEU A 14 -2.95 -10.23 7.17
CA LEU A 14 -2.22 -9.01 6.86
C LEU A 14 -3.17 -7.81 6.65
N VAL A 15 -2.74 -6.65 7.11
CA VAL A 15 -3.39 -5.35 6.89
C VAL A 15 -2.44 -4.50 6.07
N VAL A 16 -2.95 -3.81 5.06
CA VAL A 16 -2.18 -2.83 4.29
C VAL A 16 -2.78 -1.45 4.43
N SER A 17 -1.90 -0.44 4.49
CA SER A 17 -2.27 0.98 4.45
C SER A 17 -1.39 1.72 3.47
N GLY A 18 -1.99 2.68 2.75
CA GLY A 18 -1.26 3.77 2.13
C GLY A 18 -0.84 4.83 3.16
N SER A 19 0.00 5.78 2.75
CA SER A 19 0.46 6.88 3.59
C SER A 19 0.68 8.18 2.82
N GLU A 20 0.67 9.30 3.55
CA GLU A 20 0.92 10.66 3.05
C GLU A 20 2.38 10.93 2.68
N ASN A 21 3.30 10.03 3.07
CA ASN A 21 4.71 10.09 2.68
C ASN A 21 5.04 9.29 1.41
N GLY A 22 4.02 8.78 0.72
CA GLY A 22 4.20 7.98 -0.49
C GLY A 22 4.67 6.54 -0.20
N GLU A 23 4.49 6.04 1.02
CA GLU A 23 4.82 4.67 1.37
C GLU A 23 3.57 3.79 1.53
N VAL A 24 3.77 2.50 1.27
CA VAL A 24 2.82 1.42 1.52
C VAL A 24 3.35 0.60 2.69
N PHE A 25 2.51 0.40 3.70
CA PHE A 25 2.84 -0.35 4.90
C PHE A 25 1.99 -1.61 4.98
N VAL A 26 2.63 -2.75 5.23
CA VAL A 26 1.96 -4.00 5.52
C VAL A 26 2.26 -4.40 6.96
N TYR A 27 1.21 -4.76 7.69
CA TYR A 27 1.24 -5.20 9.06
C TYR A 27 0.69 -6.62 9.13
N ASP A 28 1.35 -7.48 9.89
CA ASP A 28 0.73 -8.71 10.38
C ASP A 28 0.10 -8.40 11.74
N LYS A 29 -1.16 -8.79 11.90
CA LYS A 29 -1.98 -8.58 13.10
C LYS A 29 -1.36 -9.05 14.43
N ARG A 30 -0.31 -9.88 14.37
CA ARG A 30 0.41 -10.41 15.54
C ARG A 30 1.45 -9.43 16.08
N TRP A 31 1.89 -8.45 15.29
CA TRP A 31 3.01 -7.56 15.61
C TRP A 31 2.56 -6.09 15.64
N GLY A 32 3.28 -5.26 16.40
CA GLY A 32 3.01 -3.82 16.49
C GLY A 32 3.70 -2.98 15.42
N GLU A 33 4.74 -3.53 14.78
CA GLU A 33 5.55 -2.87 13.76
C GLU A 33 5.21 -3.41 12.35
N PRO A 34 5.40 -2.61 11.28
CA PRO A 34 5.17 -3.09 9.93
C PRO A 34 6.13 -4.23 9.58
N VAL A 35 5.59 -5.30 9.01
CA VAL A 35 6.38 -6.45 8.51
C VAL A 35 6.99 -6.17 7.14
N TRP A 36 6.47 -5.18 6.43
CA TRP A 36 6.98 -4.75 5.13
C TRP A 36 6.62 -3.30 4.85
N VAL A 37 7.57 -2.57 4.25
CA VAL A 37 7.42 -1.17 3.85
C VAL A 37 7.97 -1.01 2.44
N ARG A 38 7.24 -0.29 1.60
CA ARG A 38 7.75 0.11 0.27
C ARG A 38 7.43 1.55 -0.03
N GLY A 39 8.44 2.24 -0.56
CA GLY A 39 8.22 3.47 -1.30
C GLY A 39 7.45 3.16 -2.57
N PHE A 40 6.32 3.85 -2.75
CA PHE A 40 5.59 3.92 -4.00
C PHE A 40 6.34 4.90 -4.90
N SER A 41 6.75 4.47 -6.10
CA SER A 41 7.77 5.09 -6.94
C SER A 41 7.75 6.63 -6.93
N GLN A 42 8.80 7.22 -6.37
CA GLN A 42 9.18 8.58 -6.68
C GLN A 42 9.91 8.55 -8.03
N SER A 43 9.13 8.62 -9.11
CA SER A 43 9.70 9.11 -10.36
C SER A 43 10.14 10.54 -10.09
N ASP A 44 11.45 10.76 -10.20
CA ASP A 44 12.29 11.92 -9.83
C ASP A 44 11.88 13.26 -10.50
N ARG A 45 10.58 13.56 -10.54
CA ARG A 45 9.99 14.72 -11.17
C ARG A 45 9.88 15.82 -10.13
N LEU A 46 10.96 16.59 -10.05
CA LEU A 46 11.02 18.03 -9.76
C LEU A 46 9.62 18.67 -9.75
N GLY A 47 9.02 18.78 -8.57
CA GLY A 47 7.68 19.35 -8.46
C GLY A 47 7.11 19.10 -7.07
N SER A 48 6.87 20.20 -6.36
CA SER A 48 6.48 20.33 -4.96
C SER A 48 5.08 19.78 -4.61
N ASP A 49 4.60 18.73 -5.27
CA ASP A 49 3.35 18.07 -4.89
C ASP A 49 3.66 16.85 -4.03
N ARG A 50 3.25 16.95 -2.76
CA ARG A 50 3.39 15.93 -1.73
C ARG A 50 2.51 14.73 -2.11
N ARG A 51 3.05 13.82 -2.92
CA ARG A 51 2.34 12.62 -3.39
C ARG A 51 2.07 11.68 -2.22
N PHE A 52 0.90 11.06 -2.26
CA PHE A 52 0.49 10.09 -1.25
C PHE A 52 -0.11 8.85 -1.92
N VAL A 53 -0.11 7.74 -1.20
CA VAL A 53 -0.81 6.53 -1.63
C VAL A 53 -2.30 6.71 -1.31
N SER A 54 -3.11 6.90 -2.36
CA SER A 54 -4.53 7.22 -2.25
C SER A 54 -5.39 5.97 -2.06
N SER A 55 -4.95 4.83 -2.57
CA SER A 55 -5.70 3.57 -2.51
C SER A 55 -4.78 2.36 -2.43
N VAL A 56 -5.26 1.31 -1.77
CA VAL A 56 -4.60 0.01 -1.69
C VAL A 56 -5.67 -1.09 -1.68
N CYS A 57 -5.38 -2.24 -2.28
CA CYS A 57 -6.30 -3.36 -2.34
C CYS A 57 -5.56 -4.70 -2.41
N TRP A 58 -5.92 -5.63 -1.52
CA TRP A 58 -5.53 -7.03 -1.66
C TRP A 58 -6.45 -7.75 -2.63
N ARG A 59 -5.88 -8.27 -3.71
CA ARG A 59 -6.49 -9.34 -4.52
C ARG A 59 -6.15 -10.67 -3.86
N GLN A 60 -7.18 -11.34 -3.37
CA GLN A 60 -7.08 -12.59 -2.61
C GLN A 60 -7.70 -13.68 -3.51
N VAL A 61 -6.84 -14.47 -4.14
CA VAL A 61 -7.30 -15.55 -5.03
C VAL A 61 -7.47 -16.82 -4.22
N ASP A 62 -6.45 -17.16 -3.42
CA ASP A 62 -6.36 -18.41 -2.66
C ASP A 62 -5.83 -18.14 -1.23
N GLU A 63 -5.73 -19.17 -0.37
CA GLU A 63 -5.22 -19.01 1.00
C GLU A 63 -3.72 -18.66 1.05
N ASP A 64 -2.94 -19.11 0.07
CA ASP A 64 -1.48 -18.96 0.05
C ASP A 64 -0.99 -17.85 -0.90
N TRP A 65 -1.88 -17.33 -1.76
CA TRP A 65 -1.53 -16.35 -2.79
C TRP A 65 -2.37 -15.08 -2.67
N CYS A 66 -1.66 -13.95 -2.53
CA CYS A 66 -2.24 -12.64 -2.62
C CYS A 66 -1.45 -11.75 -3.57
N THR A 67 -2.11 -10.72 -4.09
CA THR A 67 -1.47 -9.67 -4.85
C THR A 67 -1.93 -8.34 -4.27
N LEU A 68 -0.99 -7.45 -3.96
CA LEU A 68 -1.29 -6.10 -3.49
C LEU A 68 -1.28 -5.15 -4.68
N VAL A 69 -2.33 -4.35 -4.80
CA VAL A 69 -2.39 -3.22 -5.72
C VAL A 69 -2.36 -1.93 -4.90
N ALA A 70 -1.50 -0.99 -5.26
CA ALA A 70 -1.45 0.34 -4.67
C ALA A 70 -1.61 1.41 -5.75
N GLY A 71 -2.30 2.50 -5.43
CA GLY A 71 -2.54 3.63 -6.31
C GLY A 71 -2.10 4.94 -5.69
N GLY A 72 -1.31 5.70 -6.43
CA GLY A 72 -0.83 7.03 -6.04
C GLY A 72 -1.85 8.13 -6.30
N SER A 73 -1.64 9.28 -5.67
CA SER A 73 -2.41 10.50 -5.95
C SER A 73 -2.16 11.09 -7.34
N ASP A 74 -1.13 10.61 -8.04
CA ASP A 74 -0.76 10.97 -9.41
C ASP A 74 -1.37 10.03 -10.47
N GLY A 75 -2.19 9.07 -10.05
CA GLY A 75 -2.83 8.10 -10.93
C GLY A 75 -1.95 6.92 -11.34
N VAL A 76 -0.71 6.82 -10.84
CA VAL A 76 0.13 5.64 -11.05
C VAL A 76 -0.41 4.46 -10.23
N LEU A 77 -0.34 3.26 -10.79
CA LEU A 77 -0.69 2.01 -10.12
C LEU A 77 0.53 1.08 -10.09
N GLU A 78 0.78 0.45 -8.94
CA GLU A 78 1.79 -0.59 -8.78
C GLU A 78 1.17 -1.88 -8.25
N ILE A 79 1.75 -3.01 -8.66
CA ILE A 79 1.29 -4.36 -8.30
C ILE A 79 2.47 -5.10 -7.64
N PHE A 80 2.22 -5.70 -6.48
CA PHE A 80 3.18 -6.52 -5.73
C PHE A 80 2.61 -7.93 -5.54
N SER A 81 3.42 -8.97 -5.74
CA SER A 81 3.08 -10.38 -5.54
C SER A 81 4.16 -11.10 -4.74
#